data_AF-A0A6L6JPN3-F1
#
_entry.id   AF-A0A6L6JPN3-F1
#
_cell.length_a   1.000
_cell.length_b   1.000
_cell.length_c   1.000
_cell.angle_alpha   90.00
_cell.angle_beta   90.00
_cell.angle_gamma   90.00
#
_symmetry.space_group_name_H-M   'P 1'
#
loop_
_entity.id
_entity.type
_entity.pdbx_description
1 polymer ?
#
loop_
_entity_poly.entity_id
_entity_poly.type
_entity_poly.pdbx_seq_one_letter_code
_entity_poly.pdbx_strand_id
1 'polypeptide(L)'
;MILYLILAIFGGFLTGLFSRYAYHGAVKEFGKAIAIVFSIVFYVAPAWAVLSLFKDDDLDVFYLLLLASFAFGVFYFKRIGGEQSEDRHYHLPDEDER
;
A
#
# COMPACT_ATOMS: atom_id res chain seq x y z
N MET A 1 10.87 -8.91 -21.46
CA MET A 1 9.59 -8.16 -21.48
C MET A 1 8.55 -8.72 -20.50
N ILE A 2 8.21 -10.01 -20.55
CA ILE A 2 7.26 -10.61 -19.58
C ILE A 2 7.66 -10.32 -18.11
N LEU A 3 8.94 -10.46 -17.76
CA LEU A 3 9.41 -10.22 -16.39
C LEU A 3 9.14 -8.79 -15.91
N TYR A 4 9.34 -7.80 -16.77
CA TYR A 4 9.06 -6.40 -16.45
C TYR A 4 7.56 -6.17 -16.23
N LEU A 5 6.70 -6.78 -17.04
CA LEU A 5 5.25 -6.69 -16.86
C LEU A 5 4.80 -7.31 -15.54
N ILE A 6 5.35 -8.46 -15.17
CA ILE A 6 5.11 -9.10 -13.87
C ILE A 6 5.59 -8.16 -12.74
N LEU A 7 6.78 -7.58 -12.88
CA LEU A 7 7.30 -6.65 -11.90
C LEU A 7 6.44 -5.38 -11.77
N ALA A 8 5.90 -4.84 -12.87
CA ALA A 8 4.99 -3.71 -12.83
C ALA A 8 3.69 -4.06 -12.09
N ILE A 9 3.13 -5.23 -12.37
CA ILE A 9 1.89 -5.68 -11.73
C ILE A 9 2.14 -5.93 -10.24
N PHE A 10 3.02 -6.88 -9.89
CA PHE A 10 3.23 -7.25 -8.48
C PHE A 10 3.92 -6.13 -7.70
N GLY A 11 4.93 -5.49 -8.27
CA GLY A 11 5.65 -4.39 -7.63
C GLY A 11 4.76 -3.18 -7.40
N GLY A 12 3.99 -2.75 -8.41
CA GLY A 12 3.03 -1.65 -8.24
C GLY A 12 1.99 -1.99 -7.18
N PHE A 13 1.36 -3.16 -7.29
CA PHE A 13 0.30 -3.60 -6.38
C PHE A 13 0.77 -3.70 -4.91
N LEU A 14 1.90 -4.39 -4.67
CA LEU A 14 2.45 -4.55 -3.33
C LEU A 14 2.89 -3.20 -2.74
N THR A 15 3.53 -2.35 -3.54
CA THR A 15 3.93 -1.00 -3.09
C THR A 15 2.71 -0.17 -2.68
N GLY A 16 1.61 -0.26 -3.44
CA GLY A 16 0.34 0.41 -3.10
C GLY A 16 -0.29 -0.11 -1.81
N LEU A 17 -0.28 -1.43 -1.61
CA LEU A 17 -0.76 -2.06 -0.37
C LEU A 17 0.09 -1.65 0.84
N PHE A 18 1.42 -1.74 0.73
CA PHE A 18 2.34 -1.40 1.81
C PHE A 18 2.29 0.07 2.18
N SER A 19 2.12 0.98 1.21
CA SER A 19 1.94 2.40 1.48
C SER A 19 0.79 2.65 2.46
N ARG A 20 -0.34 1.96 2.28
CA ARG A 20 -1.53 2.16 3.11
C ARG A 20 -1.45 1.39 4.43
N TYR A 21 -0.81 0.21 4.42
CA TYR A 21 -0.53 -0.54 5.63
C TYR A 21 0.43 0.20 6.57
N ALA A 22 1.54 0.71 6.04
CA ALA A 22 2.53 1.48 6.78
C ALA A 22 1.91 2.76 7.36
N TYR A 23 1.07 3.46 6.58
CA TYR A 23 0.33 4.62 7.07
C TYR A 23 -0.59 4.24 8.24
N HIS A 24 -1.40 3.20 8.10
CA HIS A 24 -2.36 2.82 9.16
C HIS A 24 -1.68 2.31 10.43
N GLY A 25 -0.64 1.48 10.29
CA GLY A 25 0.16 0.98 11.41
C GLY A 25 0.87 2.11 12.16
N ALA A 26 1.53 3.01 11.43
CA ALA A 26 2.24 4.12 12.04
C ALA A 26 1.30 5.17 12.66
N VAL A 27 0.09 5.38 12.12
CA VAL A 27 -0.92 6.27 12.74
C VAL A 27 -1.31 5.74 14.12
N LYS A 28 -1.50 4.42 14.25
CA LYS A 28 -1.93 3.78 15.50
C LYS A 28 -0.89 3.88 16.61
N GLU A 29 0.39 3.86 16.26
CA GLU A 29 1.50 3.69 17.22
C GLU A 29 2.30 4.99 17.47
N PHE A 30 2.50 5.82 16.43
CA PHE A 30 3.39 6.99 16.48
C PHE A 30 2.68 8.32 16.15
N GLY A 31 1.40 8.27 15.77
CA GLY A 31 0.64 9.45 15.38
C GLY A 31 0.84 9.89 13.92
N LYS A 32 -0.02 10.80 13.48
CA LYS A 32 -0.24 11.12 12.06
C LYS A 32 0.98 11.68 11.33
N ALA A 33 1.84 12.44 12.01
CA ALA A 33 3.01 13.07 11.40
C ALA A 33 4.06 12.04 10.95
N ILE A 34 4.37 11.08 11.82
CA ILE A 34 5.36 10.03 11.54
C ILE A 34 4.82 9.08 10.46
N ALA A 35 3.53 8.76 10.51
CA ALA A 35 2.89 7.91 9.50
C ALA A 35 2.97 8.46 8.08
N ILE A 36 2.85 9.78 7.91
CA ILE A 36 2.99 10.43 6.60
C ILE A 36 4.41 10.22 6.07
N VAL A 37 5.44 10.44 6.89
CA VAL A 37 6.84 10.28 6.50
C VAL A 37 7.14 8.83 6.10
N PHE A 38 6.64 7.84 6.84
CA PHE A 38 6.83 6.44 6.49
C PHE A 38 6.11 6.04 5.19
N SER A 39 4.92 6.61 4.95
CA SER A 39 4.17 6.31 3.72
C SER A 39 4.78 6.95 2.47
N ILE A 40 5.45 8.12 2.60
CA ILE A 40 5.88 8.92 1.45
C ILE A 40 6.92 8.19 0.59
N VAL A 41 7.75 7.33 1.20
CA VAL A 41 8.78 6.55 0.52
C VAL A 41 8.18 5.65 -0.56
N PHE A 42 6.98 5.13 -0.33
CA PHE A 42 6.27 4.27 -1.29
C PHE A 42 5.71 5.03 -2.50
N TYR A 43 5.64 6.36 -2.44
CA TYR A 43 5.20 7.19 -3.56
C TYR A 43 6.35 7.64 -4.47
N VAL A 44 7.60 7.44 -4.08
CA VAL A 44 8.77 7.83 -4.88
C VAL A 44 8.81 7.06 -6.21
N ALA A 45 8.59 5.75 -6.18
CA ALA A 45 8.59 4.90 -7.36
C ALA A 45 7.48 5.27 -8.38
N PRO A 46 6.20 5.40 -8.00
CA PRO A 46 5.17 5.83 -8.95
C PRO A 46 5.35 7.28 -9.40
N ALA A 47 5.85 8.20 -8.55
CA ALA A 47 6.17 9.56 -8.98
C ALA A 47 7.26 9.57 -10.05
N TRP A 48 8.30 8.75 -9.88
CA TRP A 48 9.35 8.58 -10.89
C TRP A 48 8.80 7.97 -12.18
N ALA A 49 7.89 6.99 -12.09
CA ALA A 49 7.24 6.40 -13.26
C ALA A 49 6.41 7.45 -14.05
N VAL A 50 5.74 8.38 -13.37
CA VAL A 50 5.07 9.51 -14.04
C VAL A 50 6.08 10.39 -14.78
N LEU A 51 7.21 10.71 -14.17
CA LEU A 51 8.27 11.51 -14.82
C LEU A 51 8.91 10.77 -16.01
N SER A 52 9.11 9.46 -15.88
CA SER A 52 9.66 8.61 -16.93
C SER A 52 8.74 8.48 -18.15
N LEU A 53 7.41 8.60 -18.00
CA LEU A 53 6.46 8.63 -19.12
C LEU A 53 6.62 9.85 -20.04
N PHE A 54 7.28 10.92 -19.58
CA PHE A 54 7.59 12.09 -20.40
C PHE A 54 8.95 11.97 -21.12
N LYS A 55 9.68 10.88 -20.88
CA LYS A 55 10.93 10.57 -21.60
C LYS A 55 10.56 9.61 -22.74
N ASP A 56 11.21 9.78 -23.89
CA ASP A 56 11.10 8.83 -25.01
C ASP A 56 11.85 7.52 -24.69
N ASP A 57 11.41 6.80 -23.65
CA ASP A 57 11.92 5.49 -23.27
C ASP A 57 10.89 4.42 -23.71
N ASP A 58 11.35 3.29 -24.27
CA ASP A 58 10.50 2.17 -24.75
C ASP A 58 9.72 1.41 -23.63
N LEU A 59 9.66 1.96 -22.41
CA LEU A 59 9.07 1.34 -21.22
C LEU A 59 7.72 1.95 -20.80
N ASP A 60 7.07 2.76 -21.63
CA ASP A 60 5.78 3.40 -21.33
C ASP A 60 4.71 2.43 -20.80
N VAL A 61 4.58 1.27 -21.45
CA VAL A 61 3.62 0.23 -21.05
C VAL A 61 3.94 -0.29 -19.65
N PHE A 62 5.22 -0.43 -19.30
CA PHE A 62 5.63 -0.83 -17.97
C PHE A 62 5.25 0.22 -16.92
N TYR A 63 5.51 1.51 -17.19
CA TYR A 63 5.19 2.59 -16.26
C TYR A 63 3.69 2.76 -16.06
N LEU A 64 2.89 2.68 -17.12
CA LEU A 64 1.43 2.72 -17.04
C LEU A 64 0.88 1.57 -16.21
N LEU A 65 1.39 0.35 -16.44
CA LEU A 65 0.95 -0.83 -15.71
C LEU A 65 1.35 -0.77 -14.23
N LEU A 66 2.54 -0.24 -13.93
CA LEU A 66 3.02 0.00 -12.57
C LEU A 66 2.11 1.00 -11.84
N LEU A 67 1.76 2.12 -12.48
CA LEU A 67 0.86 3.13 -11.92
C LEU A 67 -0.54 2.59 -11.68
N ALA A 68 -1.12 1.90 -12.68
CA ALA A 68 -2.45 1.30 -12.57
C ALA A 68 -2.49 0.27 -11.45
N SER A 69 -1.47 -0.59 -11.36
CA SER A 69 -1.36 -1.60 -10.32
C SER A 69 -1.16 -0.99 -8.93
N PHE A 70 -0.36 0.08 -8.82
CA PHE A 70 -0.20 0.84 -7.58
C PHE A 70 -1.52 1.45 -7.11
N ALA A 71 -2.25 2.14 -7.99
CA ALA A 71 -3.56 2.69 -7.68
C ALA A 71 -4.54 1.60 -7.23
N PHE A 72 -4.50 0.43 -7.90
CA PHE A 72 -5.30 -0.72 -7.51
C PHE A 72 -4.91 -1.23 -6.11
N GLY A 73 -3.61 -1.38 -5.80
CA GLY A 73 -3.13 -1.77 -4.47
C GLY A 73 -3.58 -0.82 -3.36
N VAL A 74 -3.47 0.49 -3.59
CA VAL A 74 -3.95 1.51 -2.65
C VAL A 74 -5.46 1.40 -2.42
N PHE A 75 -6.25 1.26 -3.49
CA PHE A 75 -7.72 1.19 -3.39
C PHE A 75 -8.20 -0.10 -2.72
N TYR A 76 -7.61 -1.23 -3.11
CA TYR A 76 -8.03 -2.58 -2.71
C TYR A 76 -7.63 -2.95 -1.27
N PHE A 77 -6.73 -2.20 -0.65
CA PHE A 77 -6.39 -2.34 0.78
C PHE A 77 -7.62 -2.42 1.70
N LYS A 78 -8.68 -1.62 1.44
CA LYS A 78 -9.89 -1.65 2.27
C LYS A 78 -10.66 -2.98 2.16
N ARG A 79 -10.51 -3.70 1.05
CA ARG A 79 -11.23 -4.95 0.75
C ARG A 79 -10.49 -6.21 1.23
N ILE A 80 -9.18 -6.13 1.46
CA ILE A 80 -8.33 -7.26 1.90
C ILE A 80 -8.23 -7.37 3.43
N GLY A 81 -8.86 -6.47 4.20
CA GLY A 81 -8.84 -6.52 5.68
C GLY A 81 -7.92 -5.47 6.32
N GLY A 82 -7.76 -4.32 5.67
CA GLY A 82 -7.09 -3.16 6.28
C GLY A 82 -7.87 -2.51 7.43
N GLU A 83 -9.16 -2.80 7.56
CA GLU A 83 -9.81 -2.82 8.87
C GLU A 83 -9.40 -4.14 9.49
N GLN A 84 -8.37 -4.07 10.34
CA GLN A 84 -8.11 -5.03 11.38
C GLN A 84 -9.48 -5.56 11.83
N SER A 85 -9.71 -6.87 11.65
CA SER A 85 -10.75 -7.59 12.37
C SER A 85 -10.87 -6.91 13.73
N GLU A 86 -11.97 -6.21 13.95
CA GLU A 86 -12.35 -5.84 15.30
C GLU A 86 -12.51 -7.22 15.95
N ASP A 87 -11.43 -7.70 16.58
CA ASP A 87 -11.44 -8.83 17.50
C ASP A 87 -12.25 -8.39 18.72
N ARG A 88 -13.53 -8.11 18.51
CA ARG A 88 -14.59 -8.00 19.52
C ARG A 88 -15.02 -9.38 20.02
N HIS A 89 -14.22 -10.41 19.75
CA HIS A 89 -14.50 -11.78 20.15
C HIS A 89 -13.65 -12.29 21.32
N TYR A 90 -12.89 -11.42 21.99
CA TYR A 90 -12.38 -11.72 23.33
C TYR A 90 -13.31 -11.12 24.37
N HIS A 91 -14.37 -11.87 24.70
CA HIS A 91 -14.98 -11.76 26.03
C HIS A 91 -13.96 -12.33 27.02
N LEU A 92 -13.41 -11.48 27.88
CA LEU A 92 -12.83 -11.94 29.13
C LEU A 92 -13.98 -12.57 29.93
N PRO A 93 -13.93 -13.86 30.28
CA PRO A 93 -14.90 -14.41 31.21
C PRO A 93 -14.76 -13.63 32.52
N ASP A 94 -15.86 -13.00 32.90
CA ASP A 94 -15.97 -12.08 34.03
C ASP A 94 -15.31 -12.64 35.29
N GLU A 95 -14.49 -11.81 35.93
CA GLU A 95 -13.91 -12.02 37.27
C GLU A 95 -14.98 -11.80 38.36
N ASP A 96 -16.17 -12.39 38.23
CA ASP A 96 -17.26 -12.25 39.22
C ASP A 96 -17.91 -13.60 39.54
N GLU A 97 -17.21 -14.42 40.33
CA GLU A 97 -17.86 -15.26 41.35
C GLU A 97 -17.03 -15.15 42.65
N ARG A 98 -17.28 -14.07 43.39
CA ARG A 98 -17.06 -13.99 44.84
C ARG A 98 -18.24 -14.57 45.59
#